data_AF-V3ZPX3-F1
#
_entry.id   AF-V3ZPX3-F1
#
_cell.length_a   1.000
_cell.length_b   1.000
_cell.length_c   1.000
_cell.angle_alpha   90.00
_cell.angle_beta   90.00
_cell.angle_gamma   90.00
#
_symmetry.space_group_name_H-M   'P 1'
#
loop_
_entity.id
_entity.type
_entity.pdbx_description
1 polymer ?
#
loop_
_entity_poly.entity_id
_entity_poly.type
_entity_poly.pdbx_seq_one_letter_code
_entity_poly.pdbx_strand_id
1 'polypeptide(L)'
;RGIQSYWLQLASLKSLGRLYYSKPRMEILSMSSHIENGTVIVRWRVSGIPQLRVLQFWKFRSKEPLEIVWHEGISTFYVKDDGLIHLHKLDRVCIYKTYFTV
;
A
#
# COMPACT_ATOMS: atom_id res chain seq x y z
N ARG A 1 8.79 -23.27 -5.79
CA ARG A 1 9.44 -22.53 -4.67
C ARG A 1 9.08 -21.03 -4.61
N GLY A 2 8.59 -20.39 -5.68
CA GLY A 2 8.26 -18.95 -5.68
C GLY A 2 7.01 -18.54 -4.90
N ILE A 3 5.95 -19.37 -4.90
CA ILE A 3 4.64 -18.97 -4.33
C ILE A 3 4.66 -18.77 -2.81
N GLN A 4 5.39 -19.61 -2.07
CA GLN A 4 5.52 -19.47 -0.62
C GLN A 4 6.32 -18.20 -0.25
N SER A 5 7.40 -17.92 -0.98
CA SER A 5 8.18 -16.68 -0.77
C SER A 5 7.34 -15.44 -1.07
N TYR A 6 6.57 -15.45 -2.17
CA TYR A 6 5.67 -14.36 -2.51
C TYR A 6 4.58 -14.16 -1.44
N TRP A 7 3.97 -15.25 -0.97
CA TRP A 7 2.99 -15.19 0.11
C TRP A 7 3.58 -14.61 1.40
N LEU A 8 4.80 -15.03 1.78
CA LEU A 8 5.51 -14.49 2.94
C LEU A 8 5.81 -12.99 2.79
N GLN A 9 6.18 -12.54 1.58
CA GLN A 9 6.38 -11.11 1.29
C GLN A 9 5.08 -10.33 1.47
N LEU A 10 3.96 -10.81 0.93
CA LEU A 10 2.65 -10.18 1.10
C LEU A 10 2.19 -10.18 2.57
N ALA A 11 2.39 -11.29 3.30
CA ALA A 11 2.05 -11.40 4.70
C ALA A 11 2.89 -10.44 5.58
N SER A 12 4.17 -10.30 5.24
CA SER A 12 5.08 -9.36 5.89
C SER A 12 4.66 -7.92 5.63
N LEU A 13 4.34 -7.56 4.38
CA LEU A 13 3.84 -6.23 4.02
C LEU A 13 2.55 -5.90 4.76
N LYS A 14 1.61 -6.84 4.84
CA LYS A 14 0.35 -6.66 5.59
C LYS A 14 0.60 -6.43 7.08
N SER A 15 1.53 -7.18 7.67
CA SER A 15 1.89 -7.06 9.08
C SER A 15 2.60 -5.74 9.37
N LEU A 16 3.57 -5.37 8.53
CA LEU A 16 4.28 -4.09 8.62
C LEU A 16 3.33 -2.91 8.44
N GLY A 17 2.38 -2.97 7.50
CA GLY A 17 1.37 -1.92 7.31
C GLY A 17 0.54 -1.67 8.58
N ARG A 18 0.19 -2.72 9.33
CA ARG A 18 -0.51 -2.60 10.61
C ARG A 18 0.36 -2.05 11.74
N LEU A 19 1.68 -2.27 11.67
CA LEU A 19 2.63 -1.71 12.64
C LEU A 19 2.94 -0.24 12.35
N TYR A 20 3.01 0.14 11.08
CA TYR A 20 3.27 1.53 10.69
C TYR A 20 2.05 2.43 10.89
N TYR A 21 0.83 1.96 10.58
CA TYR A 21 -0.38 2.79 10.65
C TYR A 21 -1.39 2.29 11.66
N SER A 22 -2.04 3.22 12.35
CA SER A 22 -3.30 2.97 13.05
C SER A 22 -4.45 3.01 12.03
N LYS A 23 -5.16 1.89 11.89
CA LYS A 23 -6.26 1.68 10.92
C LYS A 23 -5.86 1.98 9.45
N PRO A 24 -4.92 1.21 8.86
CA PRO A 24 -4.58 1.38 7.45
C PRO A 24 -5.81 1.10 6.57
N ARG A 25 -6.08 1.99 5.61
CA ARG A 25 -7.08 1.80 4.55
C ARG A 25 -6.36 1.66 3.23
N MET A 26 -6.70 0.62 2.47
CA MET A 26 -6.19 0.43 1.12
C MET A 26 -7.33 0.64 0.13
N GLU A 27 -7.07 1.42 -0.90
CA GLU A 27 -8.02 1.78 -1.96
C GLU A 27 -7.39 1.46 -3.32
N ILE A 28 -8.19 0.90 -4.24
CA ILE A 28 -7.80 0.75 -5.64
C ILE A 28 -8.29 2.00 -6.37
N LEU A 29 -7.34 2.76 -6.93
CA LEU A 29 -7.64 3.99 -7.67
C LEU A 29 -8.05 3.70 -9.11
N SER A 30 -7.39 2.72 -9.73
CA SER A 30 -7.68 2.30 -11.09
C SER A 30 -7.13 0.90 -11.35
N MET A 31 -7.78 0.17 -12.24
CA MET A 31 -7.32 -1.12 -12.74
C MET A 31 -7.46 -1.14 -14.26
N SER A 32 -6.35 -1.41 -14.96
CA SER A 32 -6.30 -1.48 -16.42
C SER A 32 -5.77 -2.84 -16.86
N SER A 33 -6.47 -3.51 -17.76
CA SER A 33 -6.05 -4.79 -18.34
C SER A 33 -5.67 -4.61 -19.81
N HIS A 34 -4.44 -4.98 -20.14
CA HIS A 34 -3.91 -4.99 -21.51
C HIS A 34 -3.74 -6.44 -21.96
N ILE A 35 -4.78 -6.97 -22.61
CA ILE A 35 -4.84 -8.39 -23.03
C ILE A 35 -3.73 -8.71 -24.04
N GLU A 36 -3.45 -7.79 -24.96
CA GLU A 36 -2.40 -7.92 -25.99
C GLU A 36 -1.01 -8.21 -25.40
N ASN A 37 -0.73 -7.65 -24.22
CA ASN A 37 0.57 -7.77 -23.55
C ASN A 37 0.50 -8.69 -22.32
N GLY A 38 -0.63 -9.36 -22.10
CA GLY A 38 -0.87 -10.17 -20.90
C GLY A 38 -0.60 -9.40 -19.61
N THR A 39 -0.96 -8.11 -19.52
CA THR A 39 -0.55 -7.27 -18.38
C THR A 39 -1.76 -6.65 -17.69
N VAL A 40 -1.80 -6.74 -16.35
CA VAL A 40 -2.79 -6.07 -15.51
C VAL A 40 -2.08 -5.04 -14.65
N ILE A 41 -2.45 -3.77 -14.79
CA ILE A 41 -1.89 -2.66 -14.03
C ILE A 41 -2.93 -2.22 -13.00
N VAL A 42 -2.52 -2.22 -11.74
CA VAL A 42 -3.35 -1.79 -10.61
C VAL A 42 -2.69 -0.59 -9.96
N ARG A 43 -3.38 0.55 -9.98
CA ARG A 43 -2.98 1.72 -9.21
C ARG A 43 -3.72 1.67 -7.87
N TRP A 44 -2.97 1.71 -6.78
CA TRP A 44 -3.51 1.63 -5.44
C TRP A 44 -2.98 2.74 -4.55
N ARG A 45 -3.71 3.01 -3.48
CA ARG A 45 -3.37 3.99 -2.46
C ARG A 45 -3.58 3.38 -1.08
N VAL A 46 -2.60 3.50 -0.19
CA VAL A 46 -2.72 3.15 1.22
C VAL A 46 -2.70 4.43 2.04
N SER A 47 -3.63 4.56 2.97
CA SER A 47 -3.73 5.71 3.87
C SER A 47 -3.78 5.28 5.32
N GLY A 48 -3.24 6.10 6.20
CA GLY A 48 -3.34 5.85 7.63
C GLY A 48 -2.63 6.91 8.47
N ILE A 49 -2.95 6.90 9.75
CA ILE A 49 -2.27 7.74 10.74
C ILE A 49 -1.06 6.94 11.26
N PRO A 50 0.18 7.47 11.17
CA PRO A 50 1.34 6.77 11.69
C PRO A 50 1.20 6.46 13.18
N GLN A 51 1.48 5.22 13.61
CA GLN A 51 1.32 4.81 15.02
C GLN A 51 2.17 5.67 15.97
N LEU A 52 3.38 6.06 15.56
CA LEU A 52 4.25 6.93 16.35
C LEU A 52 3.62 8.29 16.63
N ARG A 53 2.86 8.86 15.68
CA ARG A 53 2.15 10.13 15.86
C ARG A 53 1.01 10.00 16.87
N VAL A 54 0.28 8.89 16.82
CA VAL A 54 -0.77 8.59 17.81
C VAL A 54 -0.18 8.48 19.22
N LEU A 55 0.96 7.78 19.35
CA LEU A 55 1.66 7.66 20.64
C LEU A 55 2.19 9.01 21.14
N GLN A 56 2.72 9.85 20.26
CA GLN A 56 3.17 11.20 20.61
C GLN A 56 2.01 12.10 21.06
N PHE A 57 0.87 12.05 20.36
CA PHE A 57 -0.34 12.75 20.74
C PHE A 57 -0.80 12.33 22.14
N TRP A 58 -0.83 11.03 22.42
CA TRP A 58 -1.27 10.49 23.71
C TRP A 58 -0.30 10.82 24.84
N LYS A 59 1.02 10.69 24.61
CA LYS A 59 2.05 10.94 25.64
C LYS A 59 2.27 12.41 25.93
N PHE A 60 2.30 13.26 24.91
CA PHE A 60 2.66 14.67 25.06
C PHE A 60 1.45 15.60 25.07
N ARG A 61 0.21 15.06 24.97
CA ARG A 61 -1.03 15.86 24.79
C ARG A 61 -0.84 16.97 23.74
N SER A 62 -0.06 16.65 22.70
CA SER A 62 0.27 17.58 21.65
C SER A 62 -1.02 18.03 20.97
N LYS A 63 -1.19 19.35 20.79
CA LYS A 63 -2.29 19.91 19.99
C LYS A 63 -1.99 19.88 18.49
N GLU A 64 -0.89 19.25 18.07
CA GLU A 64 -0.54 19.19 16.66
C GLU A 64 -1.58 18.36 15.87
N PRO A 65 -1.91 18.82 14.65
CA PRO A 65 -2.82 18.10 13.77
C PRO A 65 -2.32 16.68 13.49
N LEU A 66 -3.23 15.71 13.50
CA LEU A 66 -2.91 14.34 13.11
C LEU A 66 -2.65 14.33 11.59
N GLU A 67 -1.44 13.94 11.23
CA GLU A 67 -1.01 13.84 9.84
C GLU A 67 -1.47 12.49 9.25
N ILE A 68 -2.28 12.55 8.19
CA ILE A 68 -2.60 11.36 7.39
C ILE A 68 -1.56 11.26 6.28
N VAL A 69 -0.91 10.10 6.21
CA VAL A 69 0.08 9.82 5.17
C VAL A 69 -0.55 8.90 4.15
N TRP A 70 -0.36 9.24 2.88
CA TRP A 70 -0.83 8.49 1.73
C TRP A 70 0.36 7.92 0.96
N HIS A 71 0.30 6.64 0.64
CA HIS A 71 1.25 5.95 -0.20
C HIS A 71 0.52 5.50 -1.45
N GLU A 72 0.83 6.12 -2.59
CA GLU A 72 0.34 5.64 -3.88
C GLU A 72 1.39 4.76 -4.53
N GLY A 73 0.95 3.66 -5.11
CA GLY A 73 1.82 2.78 -5.88
C GLY A 73 1.13 2.25 -7.12
N ILE A 74 1.94 1.74 -8.04
CA ILE A 74 1.46 1.01 -9.21
C ILE A 74 1.99 -0.41 -9.11
N SER A 75 1.12 -1.38 -9.31
CA SER A 75 1.47 -2.80 -9.37
C SER A 75 1.13 -3.34 -10.74
N THR A 76 2.15 -3.85 -11.41
CA THR A 76 2.06 -4.43 -12.74
C THR A 76 2.16 -5.95 -12.60
N PHE A 77 1.11 -6.65 -13.02
CA PHE A 77 1.02 -8.11 -13.00
C PHE A 77 1.12 -8.63 -14.43
N TYR A 78 2.08 -9.51 -14.69
CA TYR A 78 2.23 -10.17 -15.98
C TYR A 78 1.59 -11.55 -15.92
N VAL A 79 0.57 -11.72 -16.74
CA VAL A 79 -0.25 -12.91 -16.94
C VAL A 79 0.17 -13.56 -18.25
N LYS A 80 0.40 -14.87 -18.24
CA LYS A 80 0.71 -15.64 -19.47
C LYS A 80 -0.55 -16.33 -20.01
N ASP A 81 -0.39 -17.05 -21.11
CA ASP A 81 -1.45 -17.78 -21.82
C ASP A 81 -2.16 -18.84 -20.96
N ASP A 82 -1.53 -19.27 -19.85
CA ASP A 82 -2.12 -20.16 -18.85
C ASP A 82 -3.11 -19.45 -17.90
N GLY A 83 -3.26 -18.13 -18.03
CA GLY A 83 -4.11 -17.30 -17.17
C GLY A 83 -3.54 -17.06 -15.77
N LEU A 84 -2.29 -17.48 -15.50
CA LEU A 84 -1.65 -17.33 -14.21
C LEU A 84 -0.75 -16.10 -14.18
N ILE A 85 -0.57 -15.51 -12.99
CA ILE A 85 0.38 -14.40 -12.77
C ILE A 85 1.77 -15.01 -12.59
N HIS A 86 2.70 -14.70 -13.51
CA HIS A 86 4.08 -15.17 -13.46
C HIS A 86 5.03 -14.15 -12.83
N LEU A 87 4.68 -12.86 -12.89
CA LEU A 87 5.48 -11.78 -12.34
C LEU A 87 4.59 -10.69 -11.77
N HIS A 88 4.89 -10.29 -10.53
CA HIS A 88 4.35 -9.07 -9.92
C HIS A 88 5.49 -8.08 -9.77
N LYS A 89 5.37 -6.93 -10.44
CA LYS A 89 6.30 -5.82 -10.35
C LYS A 89 5.63 -4.65 -9.63
N LEU A 90 6.34 -4.09 -8.66
CA LEU A 90 5.91 -2.88 -7.98
C LEU A 90 6.67 -1.70 -8.59
N ASP A 91 5.93 -0.79 -9.22
CA ASP A 91 6.46 0.45 -9.77
C ASP A 91 6.24 1.61 -8.79
N ARG A 92 6.92 2.73 -9.06
CA ARG A 92 7.06 3.95 -8.24
C ARG A 92 6.01 4.12 -7.14
N VAL A 93 6.49 4.16 -5.89
CA VAL A 93 5.68 4.54 -4.74
C VAL A 93 5.90 6.02 -4.44
N CYS A 94 4.83 6.81 -4.51
CA CYS A 94 4.82 8.21 -4.13
C CYS A 94 4.22 8.37 -2.73
N ILE A 95 4.82 9.25 -1.92
CA ILE A 95 4.37 9.54 -0.56
C ILE A 95 3.79 10.95 -0.53
N TYR A 96 2.55 11.08 -0.08
CA TYR A 96 1.87 12.36 0.10
C TYR A 96 1.46 12.53 1.56
N LYS A 97 1.46 13.76 2.05
CA LYS A 97 1.15 14.10 3.45
C LYS A 97 0.04 15.13 3.48
N THR A 98 -0.99 14.89 4.29
CA THR A 98 -2.08 15.84 4.51
C THR A 98 -2.25 16.08 6.01
N TYR A 99 -2.34 17.36 6.39
CA TYR A 99 -2.50 17.77 7.78
C TYR A 99 -3.99 18.05 8.05
N PHE A 100 -4.55 17.49 9.12
CA PHE A 100 -5.90 17.79 9.59
C PHE A 100 -5.87 18.32 11.02
N THR A 101 -6.35 19.55 11.21
CA THR A 101 -6.63 20.10 12.55
C THR A 101 -7.95 19.53 13.06
N VAL A 102 -7.92 18.90 14.23
CA VAL A 102 -9.12 18.49 14.98
C VAL A 102 -9.57 19.64 15.85
#